data_AF-A0AAD5LZR1-F1
#
_entry.id   AF-A0AAD5LZR1-F1
#
_cell.length_a   1.000
_cell.length_b   1.000
_cell.length_c   1.000
_cell.angle_alpha   90.00
_cell.angle_beta   90.00
_cell.angle_gamma   90.00
#
_symmetry.space_group_name_H-M   'P 1'
#
loop_
_entity.id
_entity.type
_entity.pdbx_description
1 polymer ?
#
loop_
_entity_poly.entity_id
_entity_poly.type
_entity_poly.pdbx_seq_one_letter_code
_entity_poly.pdbx_strand_id
1 'polypeptide(L)'
;MLAVRLLSRLQAQRAGAATVKRFQSVAFRGFASDASDAADASEEPLHEGVIASIPLSQVSENERLKFFPFLKETQHKVMPEGLNKRTEATFDLVGHRHAMLRENTLKVISTMKDWETAKAESTGAVVIDGDRGCGKTFALQQIVQFARESEWLVLYIPRARSWCYEAPYVMPSPYIEGKFDIDTFAIDLLEKFLQCHGEQLRKIPLRGSYSDRYYPESFPAKPKEAGEFDPSTLTLRDLVVNGIRDEELASTAVVDLRAELAKVTEFPVLVAIDEYNTWFEKTVFGYDGVDVKPSDIAVIDAFTDVRENGLVEDRKLSNGLFVLATTENYPSKADFKKQVNYRAHRLTMRPYNQEELQSVMAYYNQVHFVHDKPTESQLAYFRLMTKSVPLNVFDHKPTESQLAYFRLMTKSVPLNVFDRASFA
;
A
#
# COMPACT_ATOMS: atom_id res chain seq x y z
N MET A 1 -33.25 -52.13 -10.24
CA MET A 1 -32.52 -50.92 -10.70
C MET A 1 -31.58 -50.49 -9.58
N LEU A 2 -30.63 -51.33 -9.17
CA LEU A 2 -29.30 -51.62 -9.73
C LEU A 2 -28.26 -50.56 -9.37
N ALA A 3 -27.66 -50.76 -8.19
CA ALA A 3 -26.35 -50.27 -7.81
C ALA A 3 -25.64 -51.39 -7.03
N VAL A 4 -24.72 -52.13 -7.66
CA VAL A 4 -23.63 -52.86 -6.98
C VAL A 4 -22.45 -53.01 -7.96
N ARG A 5 -21.26 -52.67 -7.44
CA ARG A 5 -19.91 -52.86 -7.98
C ARG A 5 -19.64 -54.30 -8.43
N LEU A 6 -18.79 -54.52 -9.45
CA LEU A 6 -17.46 -55.14 -9.33
C LEU A 6 -16.89 -55.62 -10.68
N LEU A 7 -15.71 -55.08 -10.98
CA LEU A 7 -14.53 -55.70 -11.62
C LEU A 7 -14.63 -57.16 -12.09
N SER A 8 -14.33 -57.39 -13.37
CA SER A 8 -13.57 -58.58 -13.79
C SER A 8 -12.80 -58.37 -15.11
N ARG A 9 -11.49 -58.64 -15.04
CA ARG A 9 -10.65 -59.42 -16.00
C ARG A 9 -10.27 -58.77 -17.36
N LEU A 10 -8.99 -58.41 -17.51
CA LEU A 10 -7.87 -59.21 -18.09
C LEU A 10 -7.96 -59.26 -19.64
N GLN A 11 -7.14 -58.48 -20.34
CA GLN A 11 -5.79 -58.83 -20.86
C GLN A 11 -5.77 -59.67 -22.16
N ALA A 12 -4.97 -59.16 -23.10
CA ALA A 12 -4.25 -59.81 -24.21
C ALA A 12 -4.93 -59.95 -25.58
N GLN A 13 -4.38 -59.24 -26.58
CA GLN A 13 -3.57 -59.77 -27.71
C GLN A 13 -3.24 -58.60 -28.69
N ARG A 14 -2.00 -58.07 -28.75
CA ARG A 14 -0.84 -58.43 -29.61
C ARG A 14 -1.15 -58.54 -31.12
N ALA A 15 -0.58 -57.63 -31.94
CA ALA A 15 0.64 -57.88 -32.77
C ALA A 15 0.78 -56.95 -34.01
N GLY A 16 2.04 -56.53 -34.28
CA GLY A 16 2.57 -56.20 -35.62
C GLY A 16 2.62 -54.70 -35.98
N ALA A 17 3.69 -54.11 -36.52
CA ALA A 17 5.03 -54.57 -36.89
C ALA A 17 5.94 -53.33 -37.10
N ALA A 18 7.22 -53.45 -36.73
CA ALA A 18 8.26 -52.45 -36.98
C ALA A 18 8.90 -52.67 -38.37
N THR A 19 9.30 -51.61 -39.06
CA THR A 19 10.25 -51.69 -40.17
C THR A 19 11.20 -50.49 -40.15
N VAL A 20 12.48 -50.82 -40.00
CA VAL A 20 13.64 -49.94 -40.08
C VAL A 20 14.02 -49.74 -41.55
N LYS A 21 14.34 -48.50 -41.96
CA LYS A 21 15.23 -48.25 -43.11
C LYS A 21 16.29 -47.21 -42.73
N ARG A 22 17.52 -47.54 -43.13
CA ARG A 22 18.79 -46.86 -42.84
C ARG A 22 19.38 -46.34 -44.15
N PHE A 23 20.33 -45.40 -44.02
CA PHE A 23 21.22 -44.76 -45.02
C PHE A 23 20.64 -43.49 -45.68
N GLN A 24 21.38 -42.38 -45.82
CA GLN A 24 22.81 -42.26 -46.12
C GLN A 24 23.38 -40.90 -45.67
N SER A 25 24.64 -40.91 -45.27
CA SER A 25 25.50 -39.76 -44.95
C SER A 25 25.95 -39.01 -46.21
N VAL A 26 25.92 -37.67 -46.19
CA VAL A 26 26.77 -36.84 -47.07
C VAL A 26 27.50 -35.82 -46.20
N ALA A 27 28.82 -35.98 -46.16
CA ALA A 27 29.74 -35.00 -45.59
C ALA A 27 29.94 -33.87 -46.61
N PHE A 28 29.91 -32.62 -46.15
CA PHE A 28 30.62 -31.54 -46.82
C PHE A 28 31.64 -30.98 -45.83
N ARG A 29 32.91 -31.05 -46.24
CA ARG A 29 34.10 -30.71 -45.49
C ARG A 29 34.53 -29.30 -45.90
N GLY A 30 34.72 -28.43 -44.92
CA GLY A 30 35.78 -27.42 -44.87
C GLY A 30 35.66 -26.17 -45.75
N PHE A 31 35.50 -25.02 -45.10
CA PHE A 31 36.55 -24.02 -45.09
C PHE A 31 36.85 -23.65 -43.64
N ALA A 32 38.08 -23.90 -43.21
CA ALA A 32 38.64 -23.43 -41.97
C ALA A 32 39.63 -22.31 -42.31
N SER A 33 39.58 -21.22 -41.56
CA SER A 33 40.77 -20.44 -41.21
C SER A 33 40.49 -19.72 -39.90
N ASP A 34 41.24 -20.13 -38.87
CA ASP A 34 41.37 -19.48 -37.58
C ASP A 34 41.71 -17.99 -37.70
N ALA A 35 41.07 -17.17 -36.87
CA ALA A 35 41.76 -16.07 -36.19
C ALA A 35 40.92 -15.62 -35.00
N SER A 36 41.55 -15.72 -33.83
CA SER A 36 41.25 -15.10 -32.55
C SER A 36 40.51 -13.76 -32.62
N ASP A 37 39.39 -13.67 -31.91
CA ASP A 37 39.06 -12.52 -31.06
C ASP A 37 38.03 -12.97 -30.03
N ALA A 38 38.51 -13.67 -29.01
CA ALA A 38 37.84 -13.72 -27.73
C ALA A 38 38.01 -12.34 -27.07
N ALA A 39 37.23 -11.37 -27.55
CA ALA A 39 37.04 -10.12 -26.85
C ALA A 39 36.16 -10.43 -25.63
N ASP A 40 36.82 -10.36 -24.48
CA ASP A 40 36.27 -10.38 -23.13
C ASP A 40 34.96 -9.56 -23.09
N ALA A 41 33.82 -10.25 -23.20
CA ALA A 41 32.56 -9.69 -22.78
C ALA A 41 32.64 -9.69 -21.26
N SER A 42 33.12 -8.59 -20.69
CA SER A 42 33.07 -8.33 -19.27
C SER A 42 31.65 -8.63 -18.80
N GLU A 43 31.49 -9.75 -18.11
CA GLU A 43 30.26 -10.11 -17.42
C GLU A 43 29.96 -8.94 -16.49
N GLU A 44 28.94 -8.14 -16.84
CA GLU A 44 28.39 -7.18 -15.89
C GLU A 44 28.01 -7.98 -14.64
N PRO A 45 28.41 -7.52 -13.45
CA PRO A 45 28.23 -8.30 -12.25
C PRO A 45 26.75 -8.62 -12.10
N LEU A 46 26.42 -9.91 -11.95
CA LEU A 46 25.09 -10.39 -11.57
C LEU A 46 24.56 -9.44 -10.47
N HIS A 47 23.48 -8.72 -10.76
CA HIS A 47 22.82 -7.91 -9.75
C HIS A 47 22.62 -8.77 -8.50
N GLU A 48 23.17 -8.32 -7.36
CA GLU A 48 22.74 -8.79 -6.04
C GLU A 48 21.21 -8.85 -6.02
N GLY A 49 20.64 -9.91 -5.43
CA GLY A 49 19.22 -10.22 -5.55
C GLY A 49 18.31 -9.00 -5.37
N VAL A 50 17.31 -8.87 -6.24
CA VAL A 50 16.38 -7.73 -6.28
C VAL A 50 15.41 -7.77 -5.08
N ILE A 51 15.21 -8.95 -4.48
CA ILE A 51 14.45 -9.12 -3.25
C ILE A 51 15.34 -8.81 -2.04
N ALA A 52 14.89 -7.91 -1.19
CA ALA A 52 15.58 -7.56 0.05
C ALA A 52 15.55 -8.72 1.04
N SER A 53 16.70 -9.00 1.66
CA SER A 53 16.84 -9.99 2.73
C SER A 53 16.70 -9.40 4.13
N ILE A 54 16.70 -8.07 4.25
CA ILE A 54 16.64 -7.33 5.51
C ILE A 54 15.22 -6.79 5.77
N PRO A 55 14.84 -6.60 7.06
CA PRO A 55 13.60 -5.91 7.40
C PRO A 55 13.66 -4.43 7.04
N LEU A 56 12.50 -3.78 6.93
CA LEU A 56 12.41 -2.40 6.45
C LEU A 56 13.01 -1.41 7.46
N SER A 57 12.95 -1.73 8.76
CA SER A 57 13.62 -1.01 9.85
C SER A 57 15.13 -0.85 9.68
N GLN A 58 15.79 -1.77 8.98
CA GLN A 58 17.26 -1.77 8.80
C GLN A 58 17.70 -1.16 7.47
N VAL A 59 16.77 -0.61 6.70
CA VAL A 59 17.02 -0.08 5.36
C VAL A 59 18.09 1.02 5.35
N SER A 60 18.92 1.00 4.31
CA SER A 60 19.89 2.03 3.95
C SER A 60 19.67 2.47 2.49
N GLU A 61 20.47 3.42 2.01
CA GLU A 61 20.39 3.89 0.62
C GLU A 61 20.73 2.78 -0.40
N ASN A 62 21.48 1.76 0.01
CA ASN A 62 21.91 0.66 -0.87
C ASN A 62 20.76 -0.30 -1.21
N GLU A 63 19.66 -0.30 -0.44
CA GLU A 63 18.48 -1.10 -0.71
C GLU A 63 17.43 -0.37 -1.55
N ARG A 64 17.76 0.82 -2.08
CA ARG A 64 16.93 1.51 -3.07
C ARG A 64 16.63 0.56 -4.24
N LEU A 65 15.38 0.57 -4.70
CA LEU A 65 14.84 -0.28 -5.77
C LEU A 65 14.76 -1.78 -5.46
N LYS A 66 15.15 -2.23 -4.26
CA LYS A 66 14.91 -3.62 -3.84
C LYS A 66 13.45 -3.83 -3.42
N PHE A 67 12.99 -5.06 -3.52
CA PHE A 67 11.63 -5.48 -3.21
C PHE A 67 11.55 -6.05 -1.79
N PHE A 68 10.74 -5.42 -0.94
CA PHE A 68 10.56 -5.82 0.45
C PHE A 68 9.30 -6.69 0.63
N PRO A 69 9.36 -7.77 1.43
CA PRO A 69 8.22 -8.67 1.64
C PRO A 69 7.18 -8.11 2.62
N PHE A 70 5.91 -8.25 2.23
CA PHE A 70 4.74 -8.15 3.11
C PHE A 70 4.32 -9.56 3.54
N LEU A 71 5.01 -10.12 4.52
CA LEU A 71 4.76 -11.49 4.99
C LEU A 71 3.31 -11.62 5.50
N LYS A 72 2.55 -12.55 4.93
CA LYS A 72 1.14 -12.78 5.30
C LYS A 72 0.98 -13.15 6.78
N GLU A 73 1.96 -13.87 7.32
CA GLU A 73 1.99 -14.31 8.72
C GLU A 73 2.14 -13.13 9.69
N THR A 74 2.98 -12.15 9.36
CA THR A 74 3.20 -10.97 10.21
C THR A 74 2.25 -9.83 9.89
N GLN A 75 1.55 -9.87 8.75
CA GLN A 75 0.64 -8.80 8.33
C GLN A 75 -0.44 -8.51 9.36
N HIS A 76 -1.07 -9.52 9.98
CA HIS A 76 -2.10 -9.27 11.00
C HIS A 76 -1.55 -8.58 12.25
N LYS A 77 -0.24 -8.74 12.52
CA LYS A 77 0.45 -8.07 13.63
C LYS A 77 0.90 -6.67 13.27
N VAL A 78 1.46 -6.51 12.06
CA VAL A 78 2.05 -5.25 11.59
C VAL A 78 1.00 -4.32 10.98
N MET A 79 -0.11 -4.82 10.46
CA MET A 79 -1.16 -4.05 9.79
C MET A 79 -2.54 -4.71 9.93
N PRO A 80 -3.10 -4.77 11.15
CA PRO A 80 -4.44 -5.31 11.41
C PRO A 80 -5.55 -4.53 10.71
N GLU A 81 -5.30 -3.28 10.30
CA GLU A 81 -6.22 -2.48 9.49
C GLU A 81 -6.50 -3.12 8.12
N GLY A 82 -5.62 -4.01 7.68
CA GLY A 82 -5.70 -4.69 6.40
C GLY A 82 -5.02 -3.94 5.26
N LEU A 83 -4.92 -4.63 4.13
CA LEU A 83 -4.47 -4.04 2.87
C LEU A 83 -5.69 -3.59 2.07
N ASN A 84 -5.50 -2.62 1.18
CA ASN A 84 -6.56 -2.29 0.24
C ASN A 84 -6.78 -3.46 -0.75
N LYS A 85 -8.02 -3.62 -1.24
CA LYS A 85 -8.40 -4.72 -2.14
C LYS A 85 -7.53 -4.81 -3.39
N ARG A 86 -7.02 -3.67 -3.87
CA ARG A 86 -6.20 -3.62 -5.08
C ARG A 86 -4.79 -4.12 -4.84
N THR A 87 -4.17 -3.76 -3.72
CA THR A 87 -2.87 -4.28 -3.28
C THR A 87 -2.95 -5.79 -3.09
N GLU A 88 -4.04 -6.29 -2.49
CA GLU A 88 -4.28 -7.73 -2.39
C GLU A 88 -4.38 -8.40 -3.77
N ALA A 89 -5.20 -7.83 -4.68
CA ALA A 89 -5.31 -8.35 -6.03
C ALA A 89 -3.97 -8.34 -6.80
N THR A 90 -3.13 -7.31 -6.61
CA THR A 90 -1.79 -7.25 -7.21
C THR A 90 -0.88 -8.35 -6.65
N PHE A 91 -0.92 -8.57 -5.33
CA PHE A 91 -0.14 -9.65 -4.70
C PHE A 91 -0.60 -11.04 -5.13
N ASP A 92 -1.91 -11.26 -5.24
CA ASP A 92 -2.48 -12.53 -5.71
C ASP A 92 -2.15 -12.78 -7.18
N LEU A 93 -2.12 -11.72 -8.01
CA LEU A 93 -1.75 -11.81 -9.43
C LEU A 93 -0.28 -12.20 -9.62
N VAL A 94 0.62 -11.61 -8.85
CA VAL A 94 2.07 -11.91 -8.90
C VAL A 94 2.39 -13.24 -8.20
N GLY A 95 1.53 -13.69 -7.28
CA GLY A 95 1.77 -14.87 -6.44
C GLY A 95 2.74 -14.61 -5.28
N HIS A 96 3.29 -13.41 -5.19
CA HIS A 96 4.25 -13.01 -4.17
C HIS A 96 3.91 -11.61 -3.63
N ARG A 97 4.08 -11.46 -2.32
CA ARG A 97 3.79 -10.23 -1.58
C ARG A 97 5.04 -9.41 -1.40
N HIS A 98 5.49 -8.72 -2.46
CA HIS A 98 6.62 -7.81 -2.37
C HIS A 98 6.27 -6.46 -2.99
N ALA A 99 6.81 -5.37 -2.43
CA ALA A 99 6.77 -4.06 -3.06
C ALA A 99 8.16 -3.44 -3.16
N MET A 100 8.41 -2.77 -4.28
CA MET A 100 9.67 -2.07 -4.52
C MET A 100 9.80 -0.85 -3.61
N LEU A 101 10.94 -0.70 -2.94
CA LEU A 101 11.27 0.51 -2.21
C LEU A 101 11.72 1.61 -3.19
N ARG A 102 10.85 2.60 -3.38
CA ARG A 102 11.10 3.73 -4.27
C ARG A 102 11.83 4.85 -3.56
N GLU A 103 12.53 5.69 -4.32
CA GLU A 103 13.32 6.82 -3.81
C GLU A 103 12.50 7.77 -2.91
N ASN A 104 11.30 8.15 -3.35
CA ASN A 104 10.41 9.01 -2.56
C ASN A 104 10.05 8.39 -1.20
N THR A 105 9.75 7.09 -1.18
CA THR A 105 9.44 6.35 0.06
C THR A 105 10.66 6.29 0.96
N LEU A 106 11.82 5.96 0.40
CA LEU A 106 13.10 5.90 1.11
C LEU A 106 13.45 7.26 1.74
N LYS A 107 13.19 8.38 1.06
CA LYS A 107 13.39 9.73 1.61
C LYS A 107 12.57 10.00 2.86
N VAL A 108 11.31 9.54 2.90
CA VAL A 108 10.47 9.67 4.10
C VAL A 108 10.99 8.76 5.21
N ILE A 109 11.33 7.52 4.87
CA ILE A 109 11.87 6.56 5.84
C ILE A 109 13.20 7.03 6.43
N SER A 110 14.12 7.60 5.63
CA SER A 110 15.39 8.13 6.14
C SER A 110 15.16 9.31 7.08
N THR A 111 14.23 10.21 6.74
CA THR A 111 13.80 11.32 7.63
C THR A 111 13.26 10.79 8.97
N MET A 112 12.51 9.69 8.95
CA MET A 112 11.98 9.07 10.16
C MET A 112 13.04 8.27 10.95
N LYS A 113 14.04 7.70 10.27
CA LYS A 113 15.15 6.99 10.90
C LYS A 113 16.01 7.95 11.73
N ASP A 114 16.28 9.13 11.18
CA ASP A 114 17.04 10.20 11.83
C ASP A 114 16.13 11.27 12.45
N TRP A 115 14.97 10.85 12.99
CA TRP A 115 13.91 11.78 13.40
C TRP A 115 14.34 12.81 14.45
N GLU A 116 15.20 12.43 15.40
CA GLU A 116 15.63 13.36 16.46
C GLU A 116 16.34 14.60 15.92
N THR A 117 17.07 14.48 14.81
CA THR A 117 17.71 15.61 14.12
C THR A 117 16.76 16.23 13.11
N ALA A 118 16.01 15.42 12.36
CA ALA A 118 15.15 15.89 11.28
C ALA A 118 13.87 16.61 11.74
N LYS A 119 13.39 16.37 12.97
CA LYS A 119 12.13 16.94 13.47
C LYS A 119 12.09 18.47 13.48
N ALA A 120 13.25 19.12 13.66
CA ALA A 120 13.36 20.58 13.66
C ALA A 120 13.21 21.19 12.26
N GLU A 121 13.66 20.46 11.22
CA GLU A 121 13.61 20.89 9.83
C GLU A 121 12.34 20.39 9.10
N SER A 122 11.65 19.43 9.71
CA SER A 122 10.41 18.87 9.18
C SER A 122 9.29 19.91 9.12
N THR A 123 8.56 19.90 8.01
CA THR A 123 7.32 20.69 7.88
C THR A 123 6.16 20.12 8.69
N GLY A 124 6.36 18.97 9.36
CA GLY A 124 5.35 18.28 10.18
C GLY A 124 4.39 17.39 9.39
N ALA A 125 4.33 17.54 8.06
CA ALA A 125 3.46 16.73 7.21
C ALA A 125 4.09 16.42 5.84
N VAL A 126 3.75 15.25 5.30
CA VAL A 126 4.06 14.81 3.95
C VAL A 126 2.77 14.36 3.27
N VAL A 127 2.46 14.93 2.11
CA VAL A 127 1.31 14.55 1.29
C VAL A 127 1.81 13.86 0.02
N ILE A 128 1.68 12.53 -0.03
CA ILE A 128 2.00 11.68 -1.16
C ILE A 128 0.93 11.87 -2.24
N ASP A 129 1.28 12.58 -3.29
CA ASP A 129 0.40 12.92 -4.40
C ASP A 129 0.94 12.37 -5.73
N GLY A 130 0.12 12.30 -6.77
CA GLY A 130 0.53 11.79 -8.08
C GLY A 130 -0.63 11.19 -8.86
N ASP A 131 -0.37 10.71 -10.07
CA ASP A 131 -1.42 10.18 -10.93
C ASP A 131 -1.99 8.85 -10.40
N ARG A 132 -3.17 8.46 -10.91
CA ARG A 132 -3.78 7.18 -10.60
C ARG A 132 -2.81 6.03 -10.92
N GLY A 133 -2.65 5.11 -9.97
CA GLY A 133 -1.84 3.91 -10.17
C GLY A 133 -0.32 4.09 -9.99
N CYS A 134 0.17 5.24 -9.53
CA CYS A 134 1.60 5.49 -9.29
C CYS A 134 2.19 4.86 -8.01
N GLY A 135 1.44 4.00 -7.30
CA GLY A 135 1.95 3.31 -6.09
C GLY A 135 1.92 4.13 -4.80
N LYS A 136 1.01 5.11 -4.68
CA LYS A 136 0.87 5.96 -3.49
C LYS A 136 0.55 5.14 -2.23
N THR A 137 -0.44 4.25 -2.29
CA THR A 137 -0.79 3.35 -1.18
C THR A 137 0.37 2.44 -0.80
N PHE A 138 1.11 1.87 -1.76
CA PHE A 138 2.28 1.03 -1.46
C PHE A 138 3.35 1.81 -0.68
N ALA A 139 3.62 3.06 -1.08
CA ALA A 139 4.55 3.91 -0.35
C ALA A 139 4.09 4.17 1.09
N LEU A 140 2.80 4.51 1.29
CA LEU A 140 2.24 4.73 2.63
C LEU A 140 2.31 3.47 3.50
N GLN A 141 1.97 2.30 2.94
CA GLN A 141 2.03 1.01 3.65
C GLN A 141 3.46 0.63 4.05
N GLN A 142 4.45 0.89 3.19
CA GLN A 142 5.86 0.71 3.54
C GLN A 142 6.28 1.65 4.68
N ILE A 143 5.86 2.91 4.65
CA ILE A 143 6.14 3.87 5.73
C ILE A 143 5.52 3.42 7.06
N VAL A 144 4.28 2.94 7.04
CA VAL A 144 3.59 2.39 8.22
C VAL A 144 4.31 1.15 8.75
N GLN A 145 4.72 0.23 7.87
CA GLN A 145 5.50 -0.95 8.26
C GLN A 145 6.82 -0.54 8.92
N PHE A 146 7.58 0.37 8.32
CA PHE A 146 8.81 0.89 8.89
C PHE A 146 8.58 1.49 10.28
N ALA A 147 7.59 2.37 10.41
CA ALA A 147 7.30 3.05 11.67
C ALA A 147 6.97 2.06 12.80
N ARG A 148 6.20 1.01 12.52
CA ARG A 148 5.86 -0.03 13.49
C ARG A 148 7.06 -0.90 13.88
N GLU A 149 7.93 -1.21 12.93
CA GLU A 149 9.19 -1.91 13.22
C GLU A 149 10.19 -1.04 14.02
N SER A 150 10.07 0.29 13.93
CA SER A 150 10.90 1.27 14.65
C SER A 150 10.26 1.84 15.92
N GLU A 151 9.26 1.15 16.48
CA GLU A 151 8.58 1.52 17.74
C GLU A 151 7.85 2.88 17.76
N TRP A 152 7.48 3.42 16.59
CA TRP A 152 6.59 4.58 16.52
C TRP A 152 5.17 4.22 16.95
N LEU A 153 4.44 5.18 17.51
CA LEU A 153 2.99 5.08 17.67
C LEU A 153 2.34 5.38 16.33
N VAL A 154 1.64 4.42 15.74
CA VAL A 154 1.09 4.54 14.39
C VAL A 154 -0.42 4.47 14.42
N LEU A 155 -1.06 5.60 14.12
CA LEU A 155 -2.48 5.67 13.83
C LEU A 155 -2.67 5.62 12.31
N TYR A 156 -3.21 4.51 11.80
CA TYR A 156 -3.31 4.26 10.36
C TYR A 156 -4.77 4.12 9.90
N ILE A 157 -5.14 4.88 8.87
CA ILE A 157 -6.46 4.84 8.23
C ILE A 157 -6.25 4.44 6.76
N PRO A 158 -6.47 3.15 6.39
CA PRO A 158 -6.16 2.64 5.04
C PRO A 158 -7.17 3.05 3.97
N ARG A 159 -8.37 3.51 4.36
CA ARG A 159 -9.46 3.88 3.44
C ARG A 159 -10.28 5.02 4.02
N ALA A 160 -9.78 6.26 3.92
CA ALA A 160 -10.53 7.44 4.38
C ALA A 160 -11.93 7.53 3.74
N ARG A 161 -12.05 7.13 2.46
CA ARG A 161 -13.31 7.21 1.71
C ARG A 161 -14.44 6.42 2.35
N SER A 162 -14.16 5.28 2.98
CA SER A 162 -15.22 4.43 3.53
C SER A 162 -16.02 5.16 4.61
N TRP A 163 -15.44 6.14 5.28
CA TRP A 163 -16.11 6.91 6.33
C TRP A 163 -17.17 7.87 5.75
N CYS A 164 -17.01 8.32 4.51
CA CYS A 164 -17.94 9.23 3.84
C CYS A 164 -19.02 8.51 3.01
N TYR A 165 -18.80 7.24 2.65
CA TYR A 165 -19.62 6.52 1.66
C TYR A 165 -20.07 5.12 2.07
N GLU A 166 -19.31 4.44 2.93
CA GLU A 166 -19.59 3.05 3.35
C GLU A 166 -20.04 2.96 4.81
N ALA A 167 -19.99 4.05 5.58
CA ALA A 167 -20.51 4.04 6.95
C ALA A 167 -22.02 3.78 6.94
N PRO A 168 -22.53 2.94 7.86
CA PRO A 168 -23.93 2.54 7.84
C PRO A 168 -24.87 3.72 8.17
N TYR A 169 -24.42 4.64 9.02
CA TYR A 169 -25.16 5.83 9.44
C TYR A 169 -24.21 6.90 9.98
N VAL A 170 -24.77 8.08 10.21
CA VAL A 170 -24.20 9.16 11.03
C VAL A 170 -25.25 9.55 12.06
N MET A 171 -24.84 9.87 13.29
CA MET A 171 -25.75 10.31 14.36
C MET A 171 -25.24 11.62 14.95
N PRO A 172 -26.12 12.55 15.41
CA PRO A 172 -25.66 13.73 16.14
C PRO A 172 -24.82 13.32 17.36
N SER A 173 -23.67 13.97 17.55
CA SER A 173 -22.78 13.64 18.66
C SER A 173 -23.40 14.08 19.99
N PRO A 174 -23.46 13.19 21.00
CA PRO A 174 -23.94 13.56 22.33
C PRO A 174 -22.92 14.42 23.10
N TYR A 175 -21.64 14.39 22.71
CA TYR A 175 -20.57 15.09 23.42
C TYR A 175 -20.04 16.32 22.67
N ILE A 176 -20.12 16.34 21.33
CA ILE A 176 -19.57 17.43 20.51
C ILE A 176 -20.70 18.16 19.79
N GLU A 177 -21.08 19.31 20.35
CA GLU A 177 -22.19 20.12 19.83
C GLU A 177 -22.00 20.46 18.35
N GLY A 178 -23.05 20.22 17.55
CA GLY A 178 -23.07 20.50 16.11
C GLY A 178 -22.25 19.55 15.24
N LYS A 179 -21.72 18.45 15.79
CA LYS A 179 -21.03 17.40 15.04
C LYS A 179 -21.85 16.11 14.94
N PHE A 180 -21.43 15.25 14.04
CA PHE A 180 -21.94 13.90 13.85
C PHE A 180 -20.89 12.84 14.17
N ASP A 181 -21.32 11.73 14.72
CA ASP A 181 -20.51 10.59 15.12
C ASP A 181 -20.71 9.40 14.17
N ILE A 182 -19.63 8.63 14.03
CA ILE A 182 -19.59 7.34 13.32
C ILE A 182 -18.89 6.35 14.24
N ASP A 183 -19.64 5.89 15.24
CA ASP A 183 -19.26 4.87 16.23
C ASP A 183 -18.56 3.65 15.62
N THR A 184 -19.12 3.04 14.57
CA THR A 184 -18.60 1.80 13.95
C THR A 184 -17.15 1.93 13.49
N PHE A 185 -16.79 3.03 12.83
CA PHE A 185 -15.42 3.28 12.40
C PHE A 185 -14.52 3.79 13.54
N ALA A 186 -15.09 4.50 14.52
CA ALA A 186 -14.35 4.95 15.68
C ALA A 186 -13.90 3.77 16.55
N ILE A 187 -14.80 2.83 16.85
CA ILE A 187 -14.51 1.61 17.62
C ILE A 187 -13.48 0.76 16.86
N ASP A 188 -13.69 0.50 15.57
CA ASP A 188 -12.75 -0.28 14.74
C ASP A 188 -11.33 0.33 14.73
N LEU A 189 -11.23 1.66 14.63
CA LEU A 189 -9.95 2.36 14.71
C LEU A 189 -9.29 2.21 16.10
N LEU A 190 -10.06 2.37 17.18
CA LEU A 190 -9.57 2.23 18.56
C LEU A 190 -9.13 0.79 18.87
N GLU A 191 -9.88 -0.22 18.43
CA GLU A 191 -9.54 -1.63 18.60
C GLU A 191 -8.22 -1.99 17.90
N LYS A 192 -8.05 -1.56 16.64
CA LYS A 192 -6.82 -1.78 15.87
C LYS A 192 -5.64 -1.04 16.48
N PHE A 193 -5.85 0.18 16.93
CA PHE A 193 -4.81 0.96 17.61
C PHE A 193 -4.39 0.31 18.94
N LEU A 194 -5.35 -0.19 19.73
CA LEU A 194 -5.08 -0.94 20.95
C LEU A 194 -4.33 -2.25 20.68
N GLN A 195 -4.70 -2.97 19.62
CA GLN A 195 -4.03 -4.20 19.19
C GLN A 195 -2.55 -3.96 18.85
N CYS A 196 -2.23 -2.84 18.19
CA CYS A 196 -0.86 -2.51 17.80
C CYS A 196 -0.03 -1.94 18.97
N HIS A 197 -0.60 -1.04 19.77
CA HIS A 197 0.17 -0.17 20.66
C HIS A 197 -0.20 -0.29 22.15
N GLY A 198 -1.03 -1.27 22.55
CA GLY A 198 -1.59 -1.35 23.90
C GLY A 198 -0.59 -1.24 25.05
N GLU A 199 0.63 -1.77 24.91
CA GLU A 199 1.68 -1.63 25.94
C GLU A 199 2.39 -0.27 25.92
N GLN A 200 2.51 0.38 24.76
CA GLN A 200 3.02 1.75 24.66
C GLN A 200 2.01 2.75 25.24
N LEU A 201 0.72 2.57 24.95
CA LEU A 201 -0.35 3.45 25.43
C LEU A 201 -0.47 3.45 26.96
N ARG A 202 -0.16 2.34 27.62
CA ARG A 202 -0.13 2.27 29.10
C ARG A 202 0.98 3.13 29.71
N LYS A 203 2.06 3.41 28.97
CA LYS A 203 3.19 4.21 29.46
C LYS A 203 2.97 5.71 29.32
N ILE A 204 1.92 6.14 28.61
CA ILE A 204 1.69 7.53 28.25
C ILE A 204 0.55 8.09 29.11
N PRO A 205 0.82 9.04 30.01
CA PRO A 205 -0.22 9.67 30.81
C PRO A 205 -1.08 10.61 29.97
N LEU A 206 -2.35 10.77 30.35
CA LEU A 206 -3.21 11.81 29.79
C LEU A 206 -2.75 13.19 30.30
N ARG A 207 -2.59 14.13 29.37
CA ARG A 207 -2.20 15.52 29.66
C ARG A 207 -3.42 16.45 29.77
N GLY A 208 -4.53 16.11 29.14
CA GLY A 208 -5.81 16.82 29.27
C GLY A 208 -6.65 16.36 30.48
N SER A 209 -7.71 17.11 30.77
CA SER A 209 -8.67 16.77 31.83
C SER A 209 -9.85 16.01 31.22
N TYR A 210 -9.96 14.73 31.55
CA TYR A 210 -10.97 13.83 30.97
C TYR A 210 -11.68 12.93 32.00
N SER A 211 -11.54 13.22 33.29
CA SER A 211 -12.10 12.39 34.37
C SER A 211 -13.63 12.37 34.43
N ASP A 212 -14.30 13.23 33.68
CA ASP A 212 -15.74 13.25 33.48
C ASP A 212 -16.22 12.08 32.59
N ARG A 213 -15.36 11.62 31.67
CA ARG A 213 -15.69 10.63 30.62
C ARG A 213 -14.88 9.35 30.70
N TYR A 214 -13.59 9.43 31.04
CA TYR A 214 -12.69 8.27 31.11
C TYR A 214 -12.35 7.89 32.55
N TYR A 215 -12.11 6.60 32.75
CA TYR A 215 -11.77 6.00 34.03
C TYR A 215 -10.78 4.83 33.82
N PRO A 216 -10.03 4.38 34.83
CA PRO A 216 -9.00 3.35 34.63
C PRO A 216 -9.57 2.03 34.09
N GLU A 217 -8.83 1.33 33.21
CA GLU A 217 -9.28 0.09 32.56
C GLU A 217 -9.63 -1.03 33.55
N SER A 218 -9.08 -0.96 34.76
CA SER A 218 -9.32 -1.87 35.88
C SER A 218 -10.75 -1.83 36.40
N PHE A 219 -11.48 -0.73 36.20
CA PHE A 219 -12.88 -0.65 36.56
C PHE A 219 -13.74 -1.32 35.47
N PRO A 220 -14.71 -2.17 35.85
CA PRO A 220 -15.58 -2.85 34.89
C PRO A 220 -16.62 -1.91 34.26
N ALA A 221 -16.97 -0.82 34.94
CA ALA A 221 -17.94 0.18 34.51
C ALA A 221 -17.57 1.56 35.10
N LYS A 222 -18.22 2.61 34.60
CA LYS A 222 -18.00 3.97 35.09
C LYS A 222 -18.24 4.06 36.61
N PRO A 223 -17.27 4.59 37.37
CA PRO A 223 -17.42 4.85 38.81
C PRO A 223 -18.65 5.73 39.09
N LYS A 224 -19.33 5.47 40.19
CA LYS A 224 -20.58 6.17 40.55
C LYS A 224 -20.32 7.36 41.45
N GLU A 225 -19.26 7.31 42.26
CA GLU A 225 -18.86 8.34 43.19
C GLU A 225 -17.64 9.10 42.66
N ALA A 226 -17.63 10.41 42.90
CA ALA A 226 -16.48 11.24 42.55
C ALA A 226 -15.31 10.92 43.48
N GLY A 227 -14.12 10.71 42.91
CA GLY A 227 -12.89 10.44 43.68
C GLY A 227 -12.57 8.96 43.91
N GLU A 228 -13.33 8.02 43.31
CA GLU A 228 -13.00 6.58 43.35
C GLU A 228 -11.64 6.23 42.72
N PHE A 229 -11.11 7.11 41.88
CA PHE A 229 -9.77 7.00 41.30
C PHE A 229 -9.11 8.38 41.19
N ASP A 230 -7.79 8.38 41.08
CA ASP A 230 -7.02 9.59 40.83
C ASP A 230 -6.95 9.88 39.31
N PRO A 231 -7.53 10.99 38.82
CA PRO A 231 -7.47 11.39 37.41
C PRO A 231 -6.05 11.47 36.84
N SER A 232 -5.05 11.77 37.68
CA SER A 232 -3.65 11.90 37.22
C SER A 232 -3.01 10.57 36.81
N THR A 233 -3.62 9.45 37.21
CA THR A 233 -3.16 8.10 36.85
C THR A 233 -3.68 7.62 35.49
N LEU A 234 -4.59 8.37 34.86
CA LEU A 234 -5.15 7.99 33.57
C LEU A 234 -4.09 8.00 32.47
N THR A 235 -4.15 6.99 31.62
CA THR A 235 -3.26 6.77 30.48
C THR A 235 -4.02 6.83 29.16
N LEU A 236 -3.31 6.95 28.04
CA LEU A 236 -3.95 6.85 26.71
C LEU A 236 -4.64 5.51 26.50
N ARG A 237 -4.16 4.44 27.14
CA ARG A 237 -4.81 3.15 27.09
C ARG A 237 -6.20 3.18 27.71
N ASP A 238 -6.36 3.86 28.85
CA ASP A 238 -7.66 3.98 29.52
C ASP A 238 -8.65 4.70 28.61
N LEU A 239 -8.24 5.82 28.00
CA LEU A 239 -9.06 6.56 27.03
C LEU A 239 -9.53 5.65 25.88
N VAL A 240 -8.60 4.89 25.27
CA VAL A 240 -8.92 3.99 24.16
C VAL A 240 -9.87 2.88 24.59
N VAL A 241 -9.62 2.23 25.73
CA VAL A 241 -10.46 1.14 26.24
C VAL A 241 -11.86 1.62 26.58
N ASN A 242 -12.01 2.81 27.16
CA ASN A 242 -13.34 3.39 27.42
C ASN A 242 -14.09 3.72 26.12
N GLY A 243 -13.40 4.26 25.12
CA GLY A 243 -14.01 4.53 23.81
C GLY A 243 -14.44 3.27 23.05
N ILE A 244 -13.82 2.11 23.32
CA ILE A 244 -14.26 0.82 22.76
C ILE A 244 -15.48 0.27 23.53
N ARG A 245 -15.55 0.51 24.84
CA ARG A 245 -16.62 -0.01 25.71
C ARG A 245 -17.94 0.73 25.55
N ASP A 246 -17.91 2.01 25.17
CA ASP A 246 -19.07 2.88 25.07
C ASP A 246 -19.19 3.44 23.64
N GLU A 247 -20.20 2.97 22.91
CA GLU A 247 -20.44 3.32 21.50
C GLU A 247 -20.70 4.82 21.31
N GLU A 248 -21.43 5.46 22.25
CA GLU A 248 -21.73 6.89 22.19
C GLU A 248 -20.46 7.74 22.44
N LEU A 249 -19.51 7.20 23.20
CA LEU A 249 -18.25 7.87 23.51
C LEU A 249 -17.17 7.63 22.44
N ALA A 250 -17.31 6.60 21.60
CA ALA A 250 -16.26 6.13 20.70
C ALA A 250 -15.70 7.23 19.78
N SER A 251 -16.57 7.97 19.09
CA SER A 251 -16.13 9.05 18.18
C SER A 251 -15.42 10.16 18.95
N THR A 252 -15.94 10.51 20.12
CA THR A 252 -15.35 11.51 21.00
C THR A 252 -13.99 11.06 21.55
N ALA A 253 -13.85 9.78 21.90
CA ALA A 253 -12.58 9.19 22.29
C ALA A 253 -11.53 9.25 21.17
N VAL A 254 -11.91 9.08 19.91
CA VAL A 254 -10.99 9.27 18.79
C VAL A 254 -10.53 10.73 18.67
N VAL A 255 -11.44 11.70 18.87
CA VAL A 255 -11.11 13.14 18.86
C VAL A 255 -10.15 13.48 20.00
N ASP A 256 -10.43 13.01 21.20
CA ASP A 256 -9.60 13.24 22.39
C ASP A 256 -8.24 12.53 22.28
N LEU A 257 -8.22 11.29 21.77
CA LEU A 257 -6.99 10.55 21.45
C LEU A 257 -6.11 11.36 20.50
N ARG A 258 -6.67 11.88 19.41
CA ARG A 258 -5.94 12.70 18.45
C ARG A 258 -5.38 13.96 19.10
N ALA A 259 -6.14 14.62 19.97
CA ALA A 259 -5.69 15.81 20.69
C ALA A 259 -4.55 15.50 21.67
N GLU A 260 -4.58 14.34 22.31
CA GLU A 260 -3.52 13.88 23.20
C GLU A 260 -2.27 13.42 22.44
N LEU A 261 -2.43 12.69 21.32
CA LEU A 261 -1.33 12.29 20.44
C LEU A 261 -0.51 13.50 19.93
N ALA A 262 -1.16 14.65 19.74
CA ALA A 262 -0.47 15.88 19.37
C ALA A 262 0.51 16.40 20.42
N LYS A 263 0.36 15.98 21.68
CA LYS A 263 1.18 16.39 22.83
C LYS A 263 2.17 15.32 23.28
N VAL A 264 2.12 14.12 22.70
CA VAL A 264 2.98 13.00 23.08
C VAL A 264 4.43 13.31 22.73
N THR A 265 5.33 13.00 23.67
CA THR A 265 6.77 13.19 23.52
C THR A 265 7.57 11.92 23.79
N GLU A 266 6.97 10.97 24.51
CA GLU A 266 7.56 9.70 24.94
C GLU A 266 7.91 8.79 23.77
N PHE A 267 7.09 8.83 22.72
CA PHE A 267 7.28 8.08 21.48
C PHE A 267 7.05 8.99 20.29
N PRO A 268 7.76 8.78 19.17
CA PRO A 268 7.43 9.46 17.93
C PRO A 268 6.08 8.93 17.39
N VAL A 269 5.23 9.84 16.93
CA VAL A 269 3.87 9.56 16.47
C VAL A 269 3.80 9.68 14.94
N LEU A 270 3.24 8.68 14.29
CA LEU A 270 2.88 8.71 12.87
C LEU A 270 1.35 8.67 12.75
N VAL A 271 0.79 9.67 12.08
CA VAL A 271 -0.61 9.63 11.62
C VAL A 271 -0.59 9.43 10.10
N ALA A 272 -1.03 8.25 9.67
CA ALA A 272 -0.98 7.79 8.30
C ALA A 272 -2.39 7.63 7.73
N ILE A 273 -2.72 8.33 6.64
CA ILE A 273 -4.08 8.32 6.07
C ILE A 273 -4.02 8.12 4.56
N ASP A 274 -4.60 7.04 4.07
CA ASP A 274 -4.77 6.81 2.63
C ASP A 274 -6.11 7.38 2.15
N GLU A 275 -6.16 7.76 0.88
CA GLU A 275 -7.34 8.37 0.24
C GLU A 275 -7.76 9.71 0.88
N TYR A 276 -6.82 10.46 1.43
CA TYR A 276 -7.05 11.66 2.25
C TYR A 276 -7.95 12.72 1.58
N ASN A 277 -7.79 12.93 0.28
CA ASN A 277 -8.58 13.90 -0.48
C ASN A 277 -10.10 13.60 -0.49
N THR A 278 -10.51 12.36 -0.21
CA THR A 278 -11.93 11.99 -0.19
C THR A 278 -12.70 12.58 1.00
N TRP A 279 -12.00 13.05 2.03
CA TRP A 279 -12.58 13.83 3.12
C TRP A 279 -12.81 15.32 2.78
N PHE A 280 -12.54 15.73 1.55
CA PHE A 280 -12.84 17.06 1.02
C PHE A 280 -13.91 16.99 -0.08
N GLU A 281 -14.63 15.87 -0.14
CA GLU A 281 -15.73 15.61 -1.07
C GLU A 281 -17.06 15.53 -0.33
N LYS A 282 -18.18 15.54 -1.05
CA LYS A 282 -19.51 15.39 -0.44
C LYS A 282 -19.66 13.97 0.14
N THR A 283 -20.28 13.84 1.31
CA THR A 283 -20.65 12.53 1.88
C THR A 283 -21.97 12.01 1.27
N VAL A 284 -22.31 10.75 1.53
CA VAL A 284 -23.64 10.21 1.20
C VAL A 284 -24.71 10.58 2.22
N PHE A 285 -24.33 11.23 3.31
CA PHE A 285 -25.18 11.46 4.46
C PHE A 285 -25.92 12.80 4.39
N GLY A 286 -27.13 12.80 4.94
CA GLY A 286 -27.92 13.99 5.19
C GLY A 286 -28.68 13.84 6.50
N TYR A 287 -28.89 14.96 7.20
CA TYR A 287 -29.63 15.02 8.45
C TYR A 287 -30.63 16.19 8.37
N ASP A 288 -31.89 15.93 8.70
CA ASP A 288 -32.99 16.90 8.61
C ASP A 288 -33.09 17.63 7.25
N GLY A 289 -32.83 16.90 6.16
CA GLY A 289 -32.88 17.44 4.79
C GLY A 289 -31.67 18.31 4.39
N VAL A 290 -30.65 18.40 5.24
CA VAL A 290 -29.39 19.10 4.99
C VAL A 290 -28.27 18.09 4.75
N ASP A 291 -27.42 18.34 3.76
CA ASP A 291 -26.24 17.52 3.49
C ASP A 291 -25.25 17.59 4.67
N VAL A 292 -24.80 16.44 5.17
CA VAL A 292 -23.73 16.37 6.18
C VAL A 292 -22.39 16.43 5.46
N LYS A 293 -21.58 17.45 5.75
CA LYS A 293 -20.23 17.57 5.16
C LYS A 293 -19.24 16.69 5.93
N PRO A 294 -18.11 16.32 5.33
CA PRO A 294 -17.06 15.61 6.07
C PRO A 294 -16.56 16.38 7.30
N SER A 295 -16.50 17.72 7.21
CA SER A 295 -16.16 18.60 8.33
C SER A 295 -17.16 18.54 9.48
N ASP A 296 -18.38 18.10 9.24
CA ASP A 296 -19.43 18.02 10.26
C ASP A 296 -19.33 16.69 11.03
N ILE A 297 -18.59 15.71 10.52
CA ILE A 297 -18.33 14.44 11.19
C ILE A 297 -17.11 14.60 12.11
N ALA A 298 -17.29 14.36 13.41
CA ALA A 298 -16.30 14.64 14.45
C ALA A 298 -14.94 13.98 14.17
N VAL A 299 -14.94 12.68 13.88
CA VAL A 299 -13.71 11.91 13.63
C VAL A 299 -12.99 12.35 12.36
N ILE A 300 -13.72 12.74 11.30
CA ILE A 300 -13.10 13.26 10.06
C ILE A 300 -12.52 14.65 10.29
N ASP A 301 -13.27 15.53 10.97
CA ASP A 301 -12.79 16.86 11.31
C ASP A 301 -11.53 16.83 12.17
N ALA A 302 -11.38 15.85 13.06
CA ALA A 302 -10.20 15.69 13.90
C ALA A 302 -8.92 15.34 13.12
N PHE A 303 -9.02 14.62 12.00
CA PHE A 303 -7.85 14.18 11.21
C PHE A 303 -7.62 15.00 9.92
N THR A 304 -8.47 15.98 9.62
CA THR A 304 -8.27 16.91 8.49
C THR A 304 -7.26 18.01 8.85
N ASP A 305 -6.00 17.61 9.10
CA ASP A 305 -4.96 18.52 9.60
C ASP A 305 -4.31 19.43 8.55
N VAL A 306 -4.37 19.07 7.26
CA VAL A 306 -3.87 19.90 6.16
C VAL A 306 -5.06 20.48 5.40
N ARG A 307 -5.26 21.80 5.49
CA ARG A 307 -6.43 22.53 4.98
C ARG A 307 -6.03 23.63 3.99
N GLU A 308 -6.94 24.57 3.72
CA GLU A 308 -6.71 25.73 2.84
C GLU A 308 -5.46 26.54 3.23
N ASN A 309 -5.19 26.68 4.53
CA ASN A 309 -4.02 27.42 5.05
C ASN A 309 -2.76 26.56 5.24
N GLY A 310 -2.77 25.29 4.82
CA GLY A 310 -1.71 24.33 5.09
C GLY A 310 -1.97 23.52 6.36
N LEU A 311 -0.89 23.04 6.99
CA LEU A 311 -0.96 22.32 8.26
C LEU A 311 -1.52 23.23 9.35
N VAL A 312 -2.52 22.75 10.10
CA VAL A 312 -3.10 23.49 11.24
C VAL A 312 -2.09 23.48 12.39
N GLU A 313 -1.53 24.65 12.73
CA GLU A 313 -0.44 24.78 13.71
C GLU A 313 -0.81 24.26 15.10
N ASP A 314 -2.00 24.59 15.60
CA ASP A 314 -2.50 24.12 16.92
C ASP A 314 -2.67 22.60 17.01
N ARG A 315 -2.63 21.95 15.85
CA ARG A 315 -2.89 20.53 15.65
C ARG A 315 -1.61 19.76 15.29
N LYS A 316 -0.47 20.45 15.18
CA LYS A 316 0.82 19.84 14.89
C LYS A 316 1.22 18.85 16.00
N LEU A 317 1.86 17.75 15.62
CA LEU A 317 2.41 16.78 16.56
C LEU A 317 3.72 17.34 17.17
N SER A 318 3.84 17.33 18.50
CA SER A 318 5.06 17.73 19.21
C SER A 318 6.25 16.83 18.88
N ASN A 319 5.99 15.53 18.73
CA ASN A 319 6.96 14.52 18.37
C ASN A 319 6.35 13.57 17.33
N GLY A 320 6.16 14.04 16.10
CA GLY A 320 5.60 13.18 15.06
C GLY A 320 5.49 13.76 13.67
N LEU A 321 4.99 12.92 12.75
CA LEU A 321 4.83 13.22 11.33
C LEU A 321 3.44 12.80 10.84
N PHE A 322 2.79 13.67 10.06
CA PHE A 322 1.62 13.28 9.26
C PHE A 322 2.08 12.77 7.89
N VAL A 323 1.62 11.59 7.47
CA VAL A 323 1.86 11.08 6.12
C VAL A 323 0.52 10.74 5.47
N LEU A 324 0.12 11.56 4.50
CA LEU A 324 -1.20 11.52 3.88
C LEU A 324 -1.04 11.12 2.41
N ALA A 325 -1.83 10.18 1.91
CA ALA A 325 -1.81 9.80 0.49
C ALA A 325 -3.10 10.23 -0.20
N THR A 326 -2.99 10.84 -1.37
CA THR A 326 -4.15 11.15 -2.22
C THR A 326 -4.59 9.93 -3.03
N THR A 327 -5.80 9.96 -3.56
CA THR A 327 -6.34 8.96 -4.48
C THR A 327 -7.00 9.62 -5.68
N GLU A 328 -6.78 9.03 -6.85
CA GLU A 328 -7.38 9.42 -8.13
C GLU A 328 -8.30 8.28 -8.64
N ASN A 329 -8.67 7.35 -7.75
CA ASN A 329 -9.58 6.25 -8.09
C ASN A 329 -11.02 6.71 -8.26
N TYR A 330 -11.38 7.82 -7.63
CA TYR A 330 -12.74 8.36 -7.55
C TYR A 330 -12.72 9.78 -8.12
N PRO A 331 -12.92 9.95 -9.43
CA PRO A 331 -12.96 11.27 -10.03
C PRO A 331 -14.09 12.09 -9.42
N SER A 332 -13.74 13.21 -8.79
CA SER A 332 -14.69 14.16 -8.21
C SER A 332 -14.67 15.48 -8.97
N LYS A 333 -15.80 16.19 -8.96
CA LYS A 333 -15.85 17.59 -9.42
C LYS A 333 -15.14 18.53 -8.43
N ALA A 334 -15.00 18.10 -7.19
CA ALA A 334 -14.31 18.83 -6.14
C ALA A 334 -12.80 18.69 -6.35
N ASP A 335 -12.15 19.76 -6.79
CA ASP A 335 -10.71 19.76 -7.02
C ASP A 335 -9.99 19.95 -5.69
N PHE A 336 -9.43 18.85 -5.17
CA PHE A 336 -8.67 18.86 -3.92
C PHE A 336 -7.56 19.91 -3.90
N LYS A 337 -6.90 20.16 -5.05
CA LYS A 337 -5.82 21.15 -5.18
C LYS A 337 -6.28 22.59 -5.03
N LYS A 338 -7.59 22.85 -5.21
CA LYS A 338 -8.19 24.17 -5.01
C LYS A 338 -8.70 24.38 -3.59
N GLN A 339 -8.95 23.30 -2.86
CA GLN A 339 -9.48 23.35 -1.49
C GLN A 339 -8.38 23.33 -0.43
N VAL A 340 -7.22 22.74 -0.74
CA VAL A 340 -6.16 22.49 0.23
C VAL A 340 -4.80 23.00 -0.28
N ASN A 341 -4.09 23.75 0.55
CA ASN A 341 -2.73 24.18 0.25
C ASN A 341 -1.71 23.20 0.86
N TYR A 342 -1.40 22.15 0.12
CA TYR A 342 -0.41 21.15 0.53
C TYR A 342 0.92 21.26 -0.23
N ARG A 343 1.17 22.37 -0.95
CA ARG A 343 2.34 22.50 -1.84
C ARG A 343 3.67 22.34 -1.12
N ALA A 344 3.79 22.89 0.09
CA ALA A 344 4.98 22.78 0.93
C ALA A 344 5.22 21.34 1.45
N HIS A 345 4.17 20.55 1.54
CA HIS A 345 4.19 19.18 2.08
C HIS A 345 4.18 18.11 0.98
N ARG A 346 4.08 18.50 -0.29
CA ARG A 346 3.79 17.59 -1.41
C ARG A 346 5.00 16.74 -1.79
N LEU A 347 4.82 15.43 -1.77
CA LEU A 347 5.74 14.44 -2.34
C LEU A 347 5.09 13.80 -3.57
N THR A 348 5.61 14.07 -4.77
CA THR A 348 4.97 13.61 -6.02
C THR A 348 5.50 12.26 -6.47
N MET A 349 4.66 11.22 -6.41
CA MET A 349 4.89 9.90 -6.96
C MET A 349 4.64 9.90 -8.48
N ARG A 350 5.67 9.54 -9.24
CA ARG A 350 5.62 9.47 -10.71
C ARG A 350 5.49 8.01 -11.19
N PRO A 351 5.15 7.78 -12.46
CA PRO A 351 5.35 6.49 -13.11
C PRO A 351 6.81 6.04 -12.99
N TYR A 352 7.07 4.75 -13.20
CA TYR A 352 8.42 4.21 -13.10
C TYR A 352 9.38 4.89 -14.09
N ASN A 353 10.53 5.32 -13.58
CA ASN A 353 11.65 5.69 -14.43
C ASN A 353 12.27 4.42 -15.06
N GLN A 354 13.29 4.59 -15.90
CA GLN A 354 13.91 3.46 -16.60
C GLN A 354 14.56 2.45 -15.63
N GLU A 355 15.22 2.94 -14.59
CA GLU A 355 15.91 2.14 -13.58
C GLU A 355 14.92 1.34 -12.71
N GLU A 356 13.85 2.00 -12.24
CA GLU A 356 12.74 1.38 -11.52
C GLU A 356 12.09 0.28 -12.36
N LEU A 357 11.87 0.52 -13.66
CA LEU A 357 11.29 -0.46 -14.56
C LEU A 357 12.23 -1.67 -14.78
N GLN A 358 13.54 -1.43 -14.89
CA GLN A 358 14.53 -2.50 -14.98
C GLN A 358 14.53 -3.36 -13.72
N SER A 359 14.45 -2.74 -12.53
CA SER A 359 14.32 -3.48 -11.26
C SER A 359 13.04 -4.32 -11.22
N VAL A 360 11.90 -3.78 -11.67
CA VAL A 360 10.64 -4.55 -11.75
C VAL A 360 10.76 -5.75 -12.70
N MET A 361 11.41 -5.60 -13.86
CA MET A 361 11.62 -6.73 -14.78
C MET A 361 12.56 -7.78 -14.19
N ALA A 362 13.63 -7.35 -13.51
CA ALA A 362 14.53 -8.26 -12.83
C ALA A 362 13.82 -9.02 -11.69
N TYR A 363 12.95 -8.34 -10.94
CA TYR A 363 12.07 -8.96 -9.95
C TYR A 363 11.13 -10.01 -10.58
N TYR A 364 10.46 -9.69 -11.70
CA TYR A 364 9.59 -10.64 -12.39
C TYR A 364 10.32 -11.89 -12.88
N ASN A 365 11.55 -11.76 -13.36
CA ASN A 365 12.37 -12.91 -13.73
C ASN A 365 12.75 -13.74 -12.49
N GLN A 366 13.10 -13.08 -11.38
CA GLN A 366 13.48 -13.74 -10.13
C GLN A 366 12.32 -14.53 -9.51
N VAL A 367 11.09 -14.02 -9.59
CA VAL A 367 9.88 -14.72 -9.10
C VAL A 367 9.21 -15.60 -10.15
N HIS A 368 9.87 -15.82 -11.30
CA HIS A 368 9.36 -16.61 -12.43
C HIS A 368 7.99 -16.16 -12.95
N PHE A 369 7.67 -14.87 -12.80
CA PHE A 369 6.47 -14.25 -13.36
C PHE A 369 6.61 -14.01 -14.87
N VAL A 370 7.84 -13.76 -15.33
CA VAL A 370 8.22 -13.71 -16.75
C VAL A 370 9.34 -14.73 -16.99
N HIS A 371 9.25 -15.50 -18.08
CA HIS A 371 10.16 -16.61 -18.37
C HIS A 371 11.44 -16.18 -19.10
N ASP A 372 11.36 -15.15 -19.95
CA ASP A 372 12.48 -14.67 -20.78
C ASP A 372 12.87 -13.23 -20.40
N LYS A 373 14.18 -12.97 -20.31
CA LYS A 373 14.69 -11.60 -20.12
C LYS A 373 14.31 -10.75 -21.34
N PRO A 374 13.54 -9.66 -21.18
CA PRO A 374 13.12 -8.85 -22.31
C PRO A 374 14.32 -8.12 -22.93
N THR A 375 14.38 -8.11 -24.26
CA THR A 375 15.29 -7.26 -25.03
C THR A 375 15.00 -5.77 -24.80
N GLU A 376 15.96 -4.88 -25.04
CA GLU A 376 15.76 -3.44 -24.88
C GLU A 376 14.56 -2.90 -25.68
N SER A 377 14.36 -3.42 -26.90
CA SER A 377 13.21 -3.04 -27.74
C SER A 377 11.87 -3.48 -27.14
N GLN A 378 11.82 -4.68 -26.54
CA GLN A 378 10.64 -5.16 -25.84
C GLN A 378 10.37 -4.36 -24.57
N LEU A 379 11.42 -3.97 -23.84
CA LEU A 379 11.30 -3.14 -22.64
C LEU A 379 10.83 -1.71 -22.98
N ALA A 380 11.33 -1.13 -24.08
CA ALA A 380 10.86 0.15 -24.61
C ALA A 380 9.39 0.09 -25.04
N TYR A 381 8.97 -0.99 -25.72
CA TYR A 381 7.58 -1.22 -26.08
C TYR A 381 6.70 -1.43 -24.84
N PHE A 382 7.14 -2.21 -23.87
CA PHE A 382 6.44 -2.42 -22.60
C PHE A 382 6.24 -1.11 -21.84
N ARG A 383 7.28 -0.26 -21.82
CA ARG A 383 7.20 1.11 -21.28
C ARG A 383 6.16 1.96 -22.01
N LEU A 384 6.10 1.88 -23.34
CA LEU A 384 5.11 2.62 -24.13
C LEU A 384 3.67 2.16 -23.82
N MET A 385 3.45 0.85 -23.77
CA MET A 385 2.14 0.25 -23.55
C MET A 385 1.60 0.52 -22.13
N THR A 386 2.48 0.41 -21.13
CA THR A 386 2.10 0.62 -19.72
C THR A 386 2.19 2.08 -19.30
N LYS A 387 2.84 2.93 -20.11
CA LYS A 387 3.29 4.29 -19.75
C LYS A 387 4.17 4.30 -18.49
N SER A 388 4.81 3.17 -18.17
CA SER A 388 5.50 2.91 -16.89
C SER A 388 4.63 3.11 -15.64
N VAL A 389 3.30 3.16 -15.74
CA VAL A 389 2.45 3.32 -14.55
C VAL A 389 2.43 1.98 -13.81
N PRO A 390 2.79 1.93 -12.51
CA PRO A 390 2.83 0.69 -11.73
C PRO A 390 1.57 -0.15 -11.89
N LEU A 391 0.38 0.44 -11.77
CA LEU A 391 -0.90 -0.24 -12.01
C LEU A 391 -0.92 -1.00 -13.35
N ASN A 392 -0.57 -0.32 -14.44
CA ASN A 392 -0.58 -0.93 -15.77
C ASN A 392 0.52 -1.99 -15.92
N VAL A 393 1.69 -1.77 -15.30
CA VAL A 393 2.82 -2.71 -15.32
C VAL A 393 2.45 -4.04 -14.69
N PHE A 394 1.73 -4.03 -13.57
CA PHE A 394 1.27 -5.26 -12.91
C PHE A 394 0.04 -5.87 -13.58
N ASP A 395 -0.88 -5.05 -14.13
CA ASP A 395 -2.09 -5.54 -14.81
C ASP A 395 -1.79 -6.16 -16.20
N HIS A 396 -0.76 -5.69 -16.89
CA HIS A 396 -0.37 -6.23 -18.20
C HIS A 396 0.59 -7.39 -18.03
N LYS A 397 0.08 -8.62 -18.10
CA LYS A 397 0.94 -9.79 -18.38
C LYS A 397 1.55 -9.59 -19.78
N PRO A 398 2.88 -9.53 -19.93
CA PRO A 398 3.48 -9.60 -21.26
C PRO A 398 3.09 -10.97 -21.83
N THR A 399 2.20 -10.97 -22.82
CA THR A 399 1.70 -12.23 -23.43
C THR A 399 2.69 -12.70 -24.48
N GLU A 400 2.91 -14.01 -24.61
CA GLU A 400 3.65 -14.61 -25.74
C GLU A 400 3.14 -14.09 -27.10
N SER A 401 1.85 -13.80 -27.20
CA SER A 401 1.19 -13.24 -28.40
C SER A 401 1.66 -11.83 -28.76
N GLN A 402 1.96 -11.00 -27.76
CA GLN A 402 2.48 -9.63 -27.96
C GLN A 402 3.98 -9.66 -28.31
N LEU A 403 4.72 -10.66 -27.81
CA LEU A 403 6.09 -10.97 -28.21
C LEU A 403 6.16 -11.62 -29.61
N ALA A 404 5.15 -12.41 -30.00
CA ALA A 404 5.03 -13.07 -31.29
C ALA A 404 4.68 -12.11 -32.45
N TYR A 405 3.87 -11.07 -32.19
CA TYR A 405 3.59 -10.00 -33.16
C TYR A 405 4.88 -9.33 -33.67
N PHE A 406 5.94 -9.32 -32.85
CA PHE A 406 7.25 -8.78 -33.22
C PHE A 406 8.15 -9.74 -34.02
N ARG A 407 8.03 -11.07 -33.86
CA ARG A 407 8.76 -12.02 -34.72
C ARG A 407 8.37 -11.90 -36.20
N LEU A 408 7.16 -11.41 -36.48
CA LEU A 408 6.64 -11.13 -37.83
C LEU A 408 7.11 -9.79 -38.40
N MET A 409 7.44 -8.81 -37.56
CA MET A 409 7.81 -7.44 -37.99
C MET A 409 9.32 -7.23 -38.15
N THR A 410 10.17 -8.13 -37.62
CA THR A 410 11.65 -8.01 -37.70
C THR A 410 12.32 -8.98 -38.68
N LYS A 411 11.57 -9.86 -39.34
CA LYS A 411 12.08 -10.59 -40.52
C LYS A 411 11.67 -9.85 -41.78
N SER A 412 12.66 -9.27 -42.44
CA SER A 412 12.64 -8.82 -43.82
C SER A 412 11.63 -9.59 -44.68
N VAL A 413 10.53 -8.93 -45.03
CA VAL A 413 9.62 -9.40 -46.08
C VAL A 413 10.25 -8.99 -47.42
N PRO A 414 10.64 -9.93 -48.30
CA PRO A 414 10.87 -9.60 -49.70
C PRO A 414 9.52 -9.19 -50.30
N LEU A 415 9.53 -8.05 -51.00
CA LEU A 415 8.47 -7.62 -51.91
C LEU A 415 8.10 -8.74 -52.90
N ASN A 416 6.83 -8.74 -53.31
CA ASN A 416 6.07 -9.74 -54.08
C ASN A 416 5.41 -10.75 -53.11
N VAL A 417 4.12 -10.65 -52.82
CA VAL A 417 3.03 -10.88 -53.76
C VAL A 417 1.78 -10.09 -53.30
N PHE A 418 1.43 -9.03 -54.03
CA PHE A 418 0.03 -8.67 -54.22
C PHE A 418 -0.35 -9.25 -55.58
N ASP A 419 -1.08 -10.36 -55.60
CA ASP A 419 -1.98 -10.60 -56.72
C ASP A 419 -3.12 -11.55 -56.34
N ARG A 420 -4.33 -11.02 -56.61
CA ARG A 420 -5.61 -11.69 -56.84
C ARG A 420 -6.41 -12.23 -55.65
N ALA A 421 -7.36 -11.37 -55.30
CA ALA A 421 -8.70 -11.73 -54.86
C ALA A 421 -9.36 -12.80 -55.75
N SER A 422 -10.02 -13.77 -55.12
CA SER A 422 -11.31 -14.29 -55.59
C SER A 422 -11.94 -15.11 -54.46
N PHE A 423 -13.07 -14.59 -53.97
CA PHE A 423 -14.07 -15.31 -53.20
C PHE A 423 -14.62 -16.51 -54.00
N ALA A 424 -14.78 -17.64 -53.32
CA ALA A 424 -15.91 -18.55 -53.46
C ALA A 424 -16.31 -18.99 -52.05
#